data_AF-A0A7C4SXL7-F1
#
_entry.id   AF-A0A7C4SXL7-F1
#
_cell.length_a   1.000
_cell.length_b   1.000
_cell.length_c   1.000
_cell.angle_alpha   90.00
_cell.angle_beta   90.00
_cell.angle_gamma   90.00
#
_symmetry.space_group_name_H-M   'P 1'
#
loop_
_entity.id
_entity.type
_entity.pdbx_description
1 polymer ?
#
loop_
_entity_poly.entity_id
_entity_poly.type
_entity_poly.pdbx_seq_one_letter_code
_entity_poly.pdbx_strand_id
1 'polypeptide(L)'
;MITAPHYVYALLLIIPYILIMKQYKKRLCNQGAITKVAQYVNRMITCGMLGLVMLIIGLSEPVVPSVRKMTLVHNASLTIVLDVSNSMTMQGTETTALADAKACIVQLLQAQAGMNGTGFLYSLIAFKGRASILVPPVQEPGYITDA
;
A
#
# COMPACT_ATOMS: atom_id res chain seq x y z
N MET A 1 -12.09 -22.02 -1.68
CA MET A 1 -11.70 -21.14 -0.56
C MET A 1 -11.31 -22.04 0.60
N ILE A 2 -10.01 -22.24 0.81
CA ILE A 2 -9.25 -22.59 2.03
C ILE A 2 -7.81 -22.63 1.48
N THR A 3 -7.18 -21.46 1.42
CA THR A 3 -5.81 -21.30 0.93
C THR A 3 -4.95 -20.83 2.09
N ALA A 4 -4.42 -21.79 2.84
CA ALA A 4 -3.25 -21.58 3.68
C ALA A 4 -2.61 -22.95 3.94
N PRO A 5 -1.81 -23.47 2.99
CA PRO A 5 -1.15 -24.78 3.11
C PRO A 5 -0.28 -24.89 4.38
N HIS A 6 0.13 -23.76 4.95
CA HIS A 6 0.92 -23.63 6.18
C HIS A 6 0.24 -24.25 7.41
N TYR A 7 -1.10 -24.18 7.54
CA TYR A 7 -1.80 -24.80 8.68
C TYR A 7 -1.80 -26.33 8.62
N VAL A 8 -1.79 -26.90 7.40
CA VAL A 8 -1.72 -28.35 7.20
C VAL A 8 -0.35 -28.88 7.62
N TYR A 9 0.73 -28.16 7.29
CA TYR A 9 2.09 -28.51 7.73
C TYR A 9 2.29 -28.36 9.24
N ALA A 10 1.71 -27.34 9.86
CA ALA A 10 1.73 -27.18 11.32
C ALA A 10 1.00 -28.33 12.03
N LEU A 11 -0.18 -28.73 11.53
CA LEU A 11 -0.93 -29.87 12.06
C LEU A 11 -0.17 -31.19 11.92
N LEU A 12 0.53 -31.41 10.80
CA LEU A 12 1.36 -32.60 10.56
C LEU A 12 2.54 -32.73 11.53
N LEU A 13 3.06 -31.64 12.10
CA LEU A 13 4.15 -31.68 13.07
C LEU A 13 3.67 -31.72 14.53
N ILE A 14 2.60 -31.00 14.85
CA ILE A 14 2.07 -30.87 16.21
C ILE A 14 1.43 -32.19 16.69
N ILE A 15 0.67 -32.87 15.83
CA ILE A 15 -0.08 -34.08 16.23
C ILE A 15 0.87 -35.24 16.59
N PRO A 16 1.87 -35.60 15.77
CA PRO A 16 2.83 -36.66 16.14
C PRO A 16 3.63 -36.33 17.40
N TYR A 17 4.04 -35.06 17.55
CA TYR A 17 4.78 -34.62 18.74
C TYR A 17 3.97 -34.83 20.03
N ILE A 18 2.70 -34.40 20.05
CA ILE A 18 1.81 -34.59 21.21
C ILE A 18 1.59 -36.07 21.51
N LEU A 19 1.42 -36.90 20.48
CA LEU A 19 1.20 -38.35 20.64
C LEU A 19 2.44 -39.04 21.22
N ILE A 20 3.64 -38.74 20.71
CA ILE A 20 4.91 -39.27 21.22
C ILE A 20 5.12 -38.84 22.69
N MET A 21 4.89 -37.57 23.02
CA MET A 21 5.09 -37.08 24.38
C MET A 21 4.05 -37.62 25.38
N LYS A 22 2.80 -37.85 24.95
CA LYS A 22 1.79 -38.53 25.79
C LYS A 22 2.20 -39.97 26.09
N GLN A 23 2.71 -40.71 25.10
CA GLN A 23 3.20 -42.07 25.32
C GLN A 23 4.43 -42.11 26.23
N TYR A 24 5.35 -41.16 26.06
CA TYR A 24 6.54 -41.02 26.91
C TYR A 24 6.15 -40.75 28.37
N LYS A 25 5.23 -39.80 28.61
CA LYS A 25 4.71 -39.49 29.95
C LYS A 25 4.02 -40.71 30.60
N LYS A 26 3.23 -41.46 29.82
CA LYS A 26 2.55 -42.68 30.31
C LYS A 26 3.55 -43.76 30.75
N ARG A 27 4.64 -43.97 30.01
CA ARG A 27 5.70 -44.92 30.38
C ARG A 27 6.44 -44.51 31.65
N LEU A 28 6.70 -43.21 31.83
CA LEU A 28 7.34 -42.66 33.03
C LEU A 28 6.47 -42.77 34.29
N CYS A 29 5.16 -42.50 34.19
CA CYS A 29 4.23 -42.67 35.32
C CYS A 29 4.10 -44.14 35.76
N ASN A 30 4.17 -45.09 34.83
CA ASN A 30 4.09 -46.52 35.15
C ASN A 30 5.37 -47.08 35.81
N GLN A 31 6.49 -46.36 35.78
CA GLN A 31 7.77 -46.80 36.35
C GLN A 31 8.04 -46.26 37.77
N GLY A 32 7.06 -45.60 38.42
CA GLY A 32 7.22 -45.11 39.80
C GLY A 32 8.32 -44.05 39.98
N ALA A 33 8.73 -43.38 38.89
CA ALA A 33 9.84 -42.43 38.91
C ALA A 33 9.42 -41.09 39.56
N ILE A 34 9.79 -40.98 40.84
CA ILE A 34 10.13 -39.78 41.63
C ILE A 34 9.86 -38.44 40.92
N THR A 35 9.05 -37.61 41.57
CA THR A 35 8.61 -36.24 41.20
C THR A 35 9.64 -35.35 40.47
N LYS A 36 10.94 -35.53 40.73
CA LYS A 36 12.02 -34.81 40.03
C LYS A 36 12.13 -35.18 38.54
N VAL A 37 12.01 -36.46 38.17
CA VAL A 37 12.07 -36.91 36.77
C VAL A 37 10.87 -36.37 35.99
N ALA A 38 9.68 -36.41 36.58
CA ALA A 38 8.48 -35.81 36.00
C ALA A 38 8.62 -34.29 35.78
N GLN A 39 9.28 -33.56 36.71
CA GLN A 39 9.58 -32.14 36.55
C GLN A 39 10.58 -31.88 35.41
N TYR A 40 11.64 -32.67 35.28
CA TYR A 40 12.60 -32.55 34.17
C TYR A 40 11.94 -32.82 32.82
N VAL A 41 11.06 -33.81 32.74
CA VAL A 41 10.32 -34.13 31.51
C VAL A 41 9.33 -33.02 31.15
N ASN A 42 8.62 -32.44 32.12
CA ASN A 42 7.78 -31.28 31.88
C ASN A 42 8.57 -30.06 31.39
N ARG A 43 9.79 -29.83 31.92
CA ARG A 43 10.67 -28.74 31.43
C ARG A 43 11.13 -28.98 29.99
N MET A 44 11.50 -30.21 29.63
CA MET A 44 11.84 -30.57 28.25
C MET A 44 10.66 -30.40 27.29
N ILE A 45 9.44 -30.80 27.69
CA ILE A 45 8.21 -30.57 26.91
C ILE A 45 8.00 -29.07 26.70
N THR A 46 8.14 -28.27 27.76
CA THR A 46 7.91 -26.83 27.69
C THR A 46 8.92 -26.15 26.76
N CYS A 47 10.21 -26.54 26.83
CA CYS A 47 11.24 -26.03 25.93
C CYS A 47 11.00 -26.46 24.47
N GLY A 48 10.58 -27.71 24.24
CA GLY A 48 10.23 -28.21 22.91
C GLY A 48 9.04 -27.48 22.30
N MET A 49 8.00 -27.22 23.09
CA MET A 49 6.84 -26.43 22.68
C MET A 49 7.23 -24.98 22.35
N LEU A 50 8.08 -24.35 23.16
CA LEU A 50 8.59 -23.00 22.91
C LEU A 50 9.39 -22.92 21.60
N GLY A 51 10.27 -23.90 21.35
CA GLY A 51 11.02 -23.99 20.10
C GLY A 51 10.11 -24.17 18.88
N LEU A 52 9.06 -24.99 19.01
CA LEU A 52 8.09 -25.21 17.94
C LEU A 52 7.24 -23.97 17.64
N VAL A 53 6.86 -23.20 18.68
CA VAL A 53 6.18 -21.90 18.51
C VAL A 53 7.09 -20.90 17.78
N MET A 54 8.37 -20.82 18.16
CA MET A 54 9.33 -19.93 17.49
C MET A 54 9.57 -20.33 16.02
N LEU A 55 9.61 -21.63 15.72
CA LEU A 55 9.69 -22.12 14.34
C LEU A 55 8.44 -21.72 13.53
N ILE A 56 7.25 -21.83 14.12
CA ILE A 56 6.00 -21.40 13.46
C ILE A 56 6.01 -19.90 13.22
N ILE A 57 6.47 -19.09 14.18
CA ILE A 57 6.60 -17.63 14.03
C ILE A 57 7.61 -17.28 12.93
N GLY A 58 8.73 -18.01 12.82
CA GLY A 58 9.72 -17.79 11.77
C GLY A 58 9.29 -18.25 10.38
N LEU A 59 8.40 -19.25 10.30
CA LEU A 59 7.83 -19.75 9.03
C LEU A 59 6.56 -19.03 8.62
N SER A 60 5.86 -18.38 9.55
CA SER A 60 4.84 -17.40 9.19
C SER A 60 5.56 -16.18 8.66
N GLU A 61 5.53 -15.99 7.34
CA GLU A 61 5.92 -14.72 6.72
C GLU A 61 5.27 -13.59 7.52
N PRO A 62 6.01 -12.53 7.88
CA PRO A 62 5.39 -11.38 8.51
C PRO A 62 4.23 -10.99 7.61
N VAL A 63 3.02 -11.00 8.18
CA VAL A 63 1.86 -10.39 7.54
C VAL A 63 2.15 -8.90 7.59
N VAL A 64 3.03 -8.46 6.69
CA VAL A 64 3.05 -7.08 6.22
C VAL A 64 1.63 -6.94 5.73
N PRO A 65 0.78 -6.11 6.38
CA PRO A 65 -0.54 -5.86 5.85
C PRO A 65 -0.26 -5.48 4.42
N SER A 66 -0.77 -6.28 3.46
CA SER A 66 -0.63 -5.97 2.05
C SER A 66 -1.03 -4.51 1.99
N VAL A 67 -0.06 -3.60 1.83
CA VAL A 67 -0.33 -2.17 1.75
C VAL A 67 -1.27 -2.18 0.60
N ARG A 68 -2.56 -2.04 0.94
CA ARG A 68 -3.68 -2.35 0.07
C ARG A 68 -3.31 -1.59 -1.15
N LYS A 69 -2.85 -2.29 -2.20
CA LYS A 69 -2.28 -1.65 -3.39
C LYS A 69 -3.34 -0.64 -3.68
N MET A 70 -3.03 0.63 -3.41
CA MET A 70 -3.97 1.69 -3.61
C MET A 70 -4.09 1.58 -5.11
N THR A 71 -5.19 0.96 -5.55
CA THR A 71 -5.57 0.95 -6.93
C THR A 71 -5.82 2.42 -7.14
N LEU A 72 -4.75 3.15 -7.45
CA LEU A 72 -4.76 4.46 -8.03
C LEU A 72 -5.71 4.24 -9.20
N VAL A 73 -6.93 4.72 -9.02
CA VAL A 73 -7.93 4.71 -10.06
C VAL A 73 -7.30 5.55 -11.15
N HIS A 74 -6.69 4.88 -12.12
CA HIS A 74 -6.04 5.50 -13.24
C HIS A 74 -7.10 6.32 -13.99
N ASN A 75 -6.72 7.55 -14.34
CA ASN A 75 -7.46 8.59 -15.07
C ASN A 75 -8.22 9.58 -14.18
N ALA A 76 -7.51 10.26 -13.27
CA ALA A 76 -7.99 11.53 -12.76
C ALA A 76 -7.84 12.61 -13.84
N SER A 77 -8.82 13.51 -14.01
CA SER A 77 -8.79 14.55 -15.04
C SER A 77 -8.66 15.91 -14.39
N LEU A 78 -7.70 16.71 -14.83
CA LEU A 78 -7.53 18.11 -14.48
C LEU A 78 -7.94 18.98 -15.68
N THR A 79 -9.09 19.62 -15.57
CA THR A 79 -9.58 20.56 -16.57
C THR A 79 -9.37 21.99 -16.09
N ILE A 80 -8.54 22.73 -16.79
CA ILE A 80 -8.23 24.13 -16.51
C ILE A 80 -9.12 24.99 -17.41
N VAL A 81 -9.94 25.83 -16.80
CA VAL A 81 -10.77 26.81 -17.51
C VAL A 81 -10.19 28.19 -17.25
N LEU A 82 -9.65 28.81 -18.30
CA LEU A 82 -9.01 30.12 -18.26
C LEU A 82 -9.96 31.18 -18.79
N ASP A 83 -10.33 32.14 -17.95
CA ASP A 83 -11.05 33.33 -18.41
C ASP A 83 -10.09 34.22 -19.24
N VAL A 84 -10.48 34.50 -20.49
CA VAL A 84 -9.75 35.37 -21.43
C VAL A 84 -10.58 36.61 -21.79
N SER A 85 -11.48 37.01 -20.88
CA SER A 85 -12.25 38.25 -20.94
C SER A 85 -11.35 39.50 -21.01
N ASN A 86 -11.91 40.61 -21.51
CA ASN A 86 -11.15 41.85 -21.65
C ASN A 86 -10.66 42.39 -20.28
N SER A 87 -11.40 42.13 -19.19
CA SER A 87 -10.99 42.47 -17.82
C SER A 87 -9.73 41.73 -17.39
N MET A 88 -9.50 40.51 -17.87
CA MET A 88 -8.29 39.74 -17.57
C MET A 88 -7.05 40.26 -18.30
N THR A 89 -7.25 40.93 -19.44
CA THR A 89 -6.18 41.55 -20.23
C THR A 89 -5.86 42.98 -19.81
N MET A 90 -6.63 43.56 -18.88
CA MET A 90 -6.32 44.90 -18.36
C MET A 90 -5.04 44.84 -17.52
N GLN A 91 -4.12 45.75 -17.81
CA GLN A 91 -2.89 45.91 -17.04
C GLN A 91 -3.26 46.46 -15.66
N GLY A 92 -2.97 45.68 -14.60
CA GLY A 92 -3.21 46.10 -13.23
C GLY A 92 -2.03 46.90 -12.69
N THR A 93 -0.89 46.22 -12.55
CA THR A 93 0.36 46.80 -12.04
C THR A 93 1.50 46.58 -13.03
N GLU A 94 2.14 45.41 -13.01
CA GLU A 94 3.30 45.07 -13.87
C GLU A 94 2.94 44.07 -14.98
N THR A 95 2.01 43.18 -14.70
CA THR A 95 1.50 42.14 -15.60
C THR A 95 -0.02 42.25 -15.74
N THR A 96 -0.59 41.51 -16.69
CA THR A 96 -2.05 41.35 -16.79
C THR A 96 -2.48 40.19 -15.90
N ALA A 97 -3.70 40.23 -15.38
CA ALA A 97 -4.26 39.12 -14.59
C ALA A 97 -4.24 37.80 -15.39
N LEU A 98 -4.38 37.87 -16.72
CA LEU A 98 -4.22 36.73 -17.62
C LEU A 98 -2.79 36.17 -17.62
N ALA A 99 -1.78 37.03 -17.66
CA ALA A 99 -0.38 36.61 -17.64
C ALA A 99 -0.03 35.93 -16.30
N ASP A 100 -0.53 36.47 -15.19
CA ASP A 100 -0.32 35.88 -13.86
C ASP A 100 -1.01 34.51 -13.73
N ALA A 101 -2.24 34.39 -14.26
CA ALA A 101 -2.96 33.13 -14.29
C ALA A 101 -2.21 32.07 -15.12
N LYS A 102 -1.67 32.44 -16.30
CA LYS A 102 -0.83 31.54 -17.12
C LYS A 102 0.42 31.11 -16.35
N ALA A 103 1.11 32.03 -15.68
CA ALA A 103 2.30 31.71 -14.89
C ALA A 103 1.98 30.75 -13.72
N CYS A 104 0.86 30.96 -13.03
CA CYS A 104 0.39 30.10 -11.96
C CYS A 104 0.07 28.67 -12.46
N ILE A 105 -0.58 28.55 -13.63
CA ILE A 105 -0.84 27.25 -14.26
C ILE A 105 0.46 26.51 -14.55
N VAL A 106 1.46 27.20 -15.13
CA VAL A 106 2.78 26.59 -15.41
C VAL A 106 3.43 26.07 -14.13
N GLN A 107 3.44 26.87 -13.06
CA GLN A 107 4.00 26.45 -11.77
C GLN A 107 3.28 25.23 -11.19
N LEU A 108 1.94 25.18 -11.28
CA LEU A 108 1.14 24.06 -10.81
C LEU A 108 1.48 22.77 -11.58
N LEU A 109 1.58 22.85 -12.91
CA LEU A 109 1.94 21.70 -13.75
C LEU A 109 3.37 21.23 -13.48
N GLN A 110 4.32 22.13 -13.27
CA GLN A 110 5.70 21.78 -12.93
C GLN A 110 5.80 21.11 -11.55
N ALA A 111 5.07 21.61 -10.55
CA ALA A 111 5.00 20.98 -9.24
C ALA A 111 4.43 19.56 -9.31
N GLN A 112 3.48 19.32 -10.22
CA GLN A 112 2.88 18.01 -10.43
C GLN A 112 3.79 17.07 -11.24
N ALA A 113 4.57 17.58 -12.20
CA ALA A 113 5.53 16.79 -12.97
C ALA A 113 6.63 16.15 -12.08
N GLY A 114 6.98 16.79 -10.96
CA GLY A 114 7.87 16.22 -9.95
C GLY A 114 7.28 15.02 -9.19
N MET A 115 5.97 14.82 -9.24
CA MET A 115 5.26 13.67 -8.67
C MET A 115 5.10 12.57 -9.74
N ASN A 116 6.20 11.89 -10.06
CA ASN A 116 6.25 10.77 -11.00
C ASN A 116 5.13 9.74 -10.71
N GLY A 117 4.26 9.49 -11.71
CA GLY A 117 3.34 8.35 -11.69
C GLY A 117 1.85 8.66 -11.56
N THR A 118 1.44 9.93 -11.64
CA THR A 118 0.02 10.27 -11.63
C THR A 118 -0.54 10.25 -13.05
N GLY A 119 -1.36 9.25 -13.38
CA GLY A 119 -2.00 9.11 -14.70
C GLY A 119 -3.13 10.13 -14.91
N PHE A 120 -2.80 11.43 -14.84
CA PHE A 120 -3.75 12.51 -15.04
C PHE A 120 -3.96 12.81 -16.53
N LEU A 121 -5.19 13.14 -16.91
CA LEU A 121 -5.51 13.79 -18.16
C LEU A 121 -5.66 15.28 -17.93
N TYR A 122 -4.95 16.07 -18.71
CA TYR A 122 -4.92 17.52 -18.65
C TYR A 122 -5.71 18.10 -19.83
N SER A 123 -6.58 19.06 -19.56
CA SER A 123 -7.28 19.82 -20.61
C SER A 123 -7.25 21.31 -20.29
N LEU A 124 -7.14 22.13 -21.33
CA LEU A 124 -7.21 23.59 -21.24
C LEU A 124 -8.37 24.10 -22.08
N ILE A 125 -9.21 24.93 -21.46
CA ILE A 125 -10.36 25.58 -22.08
C ILE A 125 -10.22 27.08 -21.87
N ALA A 126 -10.27 27.86 -22.94
CA ALA A 126 -10.43 29.30 -22.86
C ALA A 126 -11.90 29.68 -22.80
N PHE A 127 -12.25 30.67 -21.98
CA PHE A 127 -13.62 31.17 -21.86
C PHE A 127 -13.67 32.67 -22.11
N LYS A 128 -14.51 33.09 -23.07
CA LYS A 128 -14.84 34.51 -23.33
C LYS A 128 -16.26 34.61 -23.90
N GLY A 129 -17.26 34.47 -23.03
CA GLY A 129 -18.67 34.37 -23.42
C GLY A 129 -19.05 33.07 -24.15
N ARG A 130 -18.07 32.36 -24.73
CA ARG A 130 -18.15 30.98 -25.19
C ARG A 130 -16.89 30.23 -24.76
N ALA A 131 -17.05 28.94 -24.48
CA ALA A 131 -15.94 28.05 -24.19
C ALA A 131 -15.30 27.58 -25.50
N SER A 132 -13.97 27.64 -25.57
CA SER A 132 -13.15 27.11 -26.66
C SER A 132 -12.11 26.18 -26.07
N ILE A 133 -12.09 24.93 -26.53
CA ILE A 133 -11.07 23.96 -26.11
C ILE A 133 -9.76 24.38 -26.77
N LEU A 134 -8.75 24.73 -25.98
CA LEU A 134 -7.40 25.00 -26.46
C LEU A 134 -6.58 23.71 -26.52
N VAL A 135 -6.71 22.89 -25.48
CA VAL A 135 -6.01 21.60 -25.38
C VAL A 135 -7.02 20.53 -24.97
N PRO A 136 -7.26 19.50 -25.82
CA PRO A 136 -8.11 18.37 -25.45
C PRO A 136 -7.45 17.53 -24.34
N PRO A 137 -8.18 16.62 -23.68
CA PRO A 137 -7.62 15.77 -22.64
C PRO A 137 -6.39 14.97 -23.11
N VAL A 138 -5.21 15.31 -22.58
CA VAL A 138 -3.91 14.69 -22.91
C VAL A 138 -3.14 14.33 -21.65
N GLN A 139 -2.27 13.33 -21.70
CA GLN A 139 -1.47 12.92 -20.52
C GLN A 139 -0.25 13.82 -20.29
N GLU A 140 0.23 14.49 -21.34
CA GLU A 140 1.42 15.33 -21.27
C GLU A 140 1.03 16.78 -20.95
N PRO A 141 1.46 17.34 -19.81
CA PRO A 141 1.10 18.71 -19.44
C PRO A 141 1.79 19.78 -20.31
N GLY A 142 2.81 19.42 -21.10
CA GLY A 142 3.54 20.34 -21.98
C GLY A 142 2.66 21.04 -23.03
N TYR A 143 1.62 20.36 -23.51
CA TYR A 143 0.67 20.98 -24.45
C TYR A 143 -0.10 22.16 -23.83
N ILE A 144 -0.25 22.21 -22.50
CA ILE A 144 -0.89 23.33 -21.80
C ILE A 144 0.08 24.50 -21.60
N THR A 145 1.37 24.22 -21.40
CA THR A 145 2.38 25.29 -21.24
C THR A 145 2.67 26.03 -22.54
N ASP A 146 2.45 25.36 -23.68
CA ASP A 146 2.73 25.92 -25.02
C ASP A 146 1.52 26.65 -25.65
N ALA A 147 0.37 26.71 -24.96
CA ALA A 147 -0.91 27.28 -25.43
C ALA A 147 -1.21 28.72 -24.93
#